data_AF-A0A7W0PJY7-F1
#
_entry.id   AF-A0A7W0PJY7-F1
#
_cell.length_a   1.000
_cell.length_b   1.000
_cell.length_c   1.000
_cell.angle_alpha   90.00
_cell.angle_beta   90.00
_cell.angle_gamma   90.00
#
_symmetry.space_group_name_H-M   'P 1'
#
loop_
_entity.id
_entity.type
_entity.pdbx_description
1 polymer ?
#
loop_
_entity_poly.entity_id
_entity_poly.type
_entity_poly.pdbx_seq_one_letter_code
_entity_poly.pdbx_strand_id
1 'polypeptide(L)'
;MAKEVTKPKRNWTEAEARASLDEWKRSGETEFAFARGRGFSPQRLRYWRGRLGASTKHDAVPPAFVALSMPVAARAVPQIEIHVGALSVCVREDLEVEHLARIVDALARVRAC
;
A
#
# COMPACT_ATOMS: atom_id res chain seq x y z
N MET A 1 -39.38 -12.90 -33.96
CA MET A 1 -38.35 -12.70 -32.92
C MET A 1 -37.19 -11.91 -33.55
N ALA A 2 -37.25 -10.58 -33.58
CA ALA A 2 -36.19 -9.75 -34.13
C ALA A 2 -35.04 -9.67 -33.11
N LYS A 3 -33.84 -10.13 -33.50
CA LYS A 3 -32.64 -10.01 -32.67
C LYS A 3 -32.17 -8.56 -32.73
N GLU A 4 -32.19 -7.86 -31.59
CA GLU A 4 -31.56 -6.55 -31.45
C GLU A 4 -30.04 -6.69 -31.70
N VAL A 5 -29.57 -6.05 -32.76
CA VAL A 5 -28.13 -5.91 -33.03
C VAL A 5 -27.60 -4.87 -32.05
N THR A 6 -26.93 -5.32 -30.99
CA THR A 6 -26.27 -4.43 -30.03
C THR A 6 -25.14 -3.67 -30.74
N LYS A 7 -25.30 -2.34 -30.85
CA LYS A 7 -24.34 -1.45 -31.51
C LYS A 7 -22.97 -1.57 -30.84
N PRO A 8 -21.87 -1.81 -31.57
CA PRO A 8 -20.55 -1.95 -30.97
C PRO A 8 -20.15 -0.64 -30.25
N LYS A 9 -19.65 -0.77 -29.01
CA LYS A 9 -19.19 0.37 -28.21
C LYS A 9 -18.02 1.04 -28.95
N ARG A 10 -18.23 2.23 -29.49
CA ARG A 10 -17.18 3.01 -30.16
C ARG A 10 -16.14 3.44 -29.13
N ASN A 11 -14.96 2.84 -29.20
CA ASN A 11 -13.82 3.21 -28.39
C ASN A 11 -13.18 4.47 -28.98
N TRP A 12 -12.79 5.41 -28.12
CA TRP A 12 -11.98 6.55 -28.56
C TRP A 12 -10.60 6.06 -28.95
N THR A 13 -10.10 6.62 -30.05
CA THR A 13 -8.67 6.62 -30.36
C THR A 13 -7.93 7.62 -29.48
N GLU A 14 -6.62 7.49 -29.40
CA GLU A 14 -5.78 8.41 -28.66
C GLU A 14 -5.86 9.86 -29.19
N ALA A 15 -5.97 10.01 -30.51
CA ALA A 15 -6.11 11.32 -31.16
C ALA A 15 -7.43 12.01 -30.79
N GLU A 16 -8.54 11.28 -30.82
CA GLU A 16 -9.86 11.78 -30.39
C GLU A 16 -9.85 12.16 -28.90
N ALA A 17 -9.16 11.38 -28.07
CA ALA A 17 -9.02 11.66 -26.65
C ALA A 17 -8.20 12.94 -26.39
N ARG A 18 -7.08 13.13 -27.10
CA ARG A 18 -6.29 14.38 -27.02
C ARG A 18 -7.11 15.58 -27.43
N ALA A 19 -7.75 15.53 -28.60
CA ALA A 19 -8.58 16.62 -29.10
C ALA A 19 -9.68 17.01 -28.11
N SER A 20 -10.36 16.02 -27.52
CA SER A 20 -11.42 16.24 -26.53
C SER A 20 -10.88 16.82 -25.21
N LEU A 21 -9.70 16.40 -24.76
CA LEU A 21 -9.06 16.94 -23.56
C LEU A 21 -8.59 18.38 -23.76
N ASP A 22 -8.07 18.72 -24.93
CA ASP A 22 -7.65 20.09 -25.25
C ASP A 22 -8.85 21.02 -25.43
N GLU A 23 -9.93 20.53 -26.01
CA GLU A 23 -11.20 21.25 -26.06
C GLU A 23 -11.77 21.50 -24.65
N TRP A 24 -11.71 20.51 -23.77
CA TRP A 24 -12.10 20.67 -22.36
C TRP A 24 -11.25 21.70 -21.62
N LYS A 25 -9.94 21.67 -21.80
CA LYS A 25 -9.04 22.67 -21.19
C LYS A 25 -9.36 24.08 -21.68
N ARG A 26 -9.68 24.23 -22.97
CA ARG A 26 -10.05 25.53 -23.56
C ARG A 26 -11.42 26.02 -23.12
N SER A 27 -12.37 25.13 -22.79
CA SER A 27 -13.70 25.54 -22.36
C SER A 27 -13.72 26.09 -20.92
N GLY A 28 -12.76 25.69 -20.08
CA GLY A 28 -12.71 26.09 -18.67
C GLY A 28 -13.85 25.50 -17.82
N GLU A 29 -14.66 24.62 -18.41
CA GLU A 29 -15.79 23.97 -17.74
C GLU A 29 -15.31 22.85 -16.81
N THR A 30 -16.15 22.48 -15.85
CA THR A 30 -15.92 21.24 -15.10
C THR A 30 -16.08 20.03 -16.02
N GLU A 31 -15.35 18.94 -15.73
CA GLU A 31 -15.42 17.69 -16.51
C GLU A 31 -16.85 17.17 -16.68
N PHE A 32 -17.66 17.33 -15.64
CA PHE A 32 -19.03 16.88 -15.61
C PHE A 32 -19.91 17.68 -16.56
N ALA A 33 -19.79 19.02 -16.53
CA ALA A 33 -20.51 19.90 -17.44
C ALA A 33 -20.10 19.65 -18.90
N PHE A 34 -18.79 19.55 -19.15
CA PHE A 34 -18.23 19.31 -20.48
C PHE A 34 -18.69 17.97 -21.09
N ALA A 35 -18.65 16.90 -20.29
CA ALA A 35 -19.03 15.56 -20.73
C ALA A 35 -20.54 15.44 -20.93
N ARG A 36 -21.34 16.06 -20.05
CA ARG A 36 -22.80 16.13 -20.20
C ARG A 36 -23.21 16.87 -21.48
N GLY A 37 -22.57 18.00 -21.78
CA GLY A 37 -22.84 18.78 -22.99
C GLY A 37 -22.51 18.04 -24.30
N ARG A 38 -21.56 17.10 -24.26
CA ARG A 38 -21.11 16.31 -25.44
C ARG A 38 -21.64 14.87 -25.47
N GLY A 39 -22.49 14.48 -24.53
CA GLY A 39 -23.13 13.17 -24.53
C GLY A 39 -22.20 11.99 -24.23
N PHE A 40 -21.16 12.18 -23.42
CA PHE A 40 -20.32 11.07 -22.95
C PHE A 40 -20.10 11.11 -21.42
N SER A 41 -19.60 10.00 -20.87
CA SER A 41 -19.35 9.87 -19.42
C SER A 41 -18.11 10.68 -18.98
N PRO A 42 -18.18 11.42 -17.86
CA PRO A 42 -17.02 12.09 -17.26
C PRO A 42 -15.86 11.12 -16.95
N GLN A 43 -16.18 9.85 -16.64
CA GLN A 43 -15.18 8.82 -16.35
C GLN A 43 -14.29 8.53 -17.56
N ARG A 44 -14.83 8.65 -18.79
CA ARG A 44 -14.06 8.48 -20.02
C ARG A 44 -12.99 9.57 -20.15
N LEU A 45 -13.33 10.81 -19.82
CA LEU A 45 -12.39 11.94 -19.82
C LEU A 45 -11.29 11.77 -18.76
N ARG A 46 -11.66 11.33 -17.56
CA ARG A 46 -10.71 11.01 -16.47
C ARG A 46 -9.73 9.91 -16.85
N TYR A 47 -10.25 8.82 -17.43
CA TYR A 47 -9.44 7.70 -17.90
C TYR A 47 -8.37 8.16 -18.89
N TRP A 48 -8.77 8.91 -19.93
CA TRP A 48 -7.84 9.39 -20.94
C TRP A 48 -6.86 10.44 -20.41
N ARG A 49 -7.28 11.29 -19.46
CA ARG A 49 -6.33 12.21 -18.79
C ARG A 49 -5.28 11.46 -18.00
N GLY A 50 -5.66 10.44 -17.24
CA GLY A 50 -4.71 9.60 -16.51
C GLY A 50 -3.75 8.89 -17.47
N ARG A 51 -4.30 8.30 -18.54
CA ARG A 51 -3.53 7.56 -19.54
C ARG A 51 -2.53 8.45 -20.30
N LEU A 52 -2.93 9.66 -20.70
CA LEU A 52 -2.08 10.59 -21.47
C LEU A 52 -1.21 11.51 -20.59
N GLY A 53 -1.63 11.73 -19.35
CA GLY A 53 -0.81 12.39 -18.33
C GLY A 53 0.28 11.46 -17.79
N ALA A 54 0.06 10.15 -17.78
CA ALA A 54 1.09 9.16 -17.49
C ALA A 54 2.07 9.01 -18.66
N SER A 55 1.61 9.11 -19.91
CA SER A 55 2.50 9.01 -21.08
C SER A 55 3.49 10.18 -21.20
N THR A 56 3.17 11.34 -20.61
CA THR A 56 4.08 12.50 -20.48
C THR A 56 4.98 12.41 -19.26
N LYS A 57 4.71 11.49 -18.32
CA LYS A 57 5.59 11.15 -17.20
C LYS A 57 6.49 9.94 -17.51
N HIS A 58 6.79 9.66 -18.77
CA HIS A 58 7.86 8.72 -19.09
C HIS A 58 9.28 9.28 -18.82
N ASP A 59 9.37 10.52 -18.34
CA ASP A 59 10.55 11.05 -17.62
C ASP A 59 10.47 10.80 -16.09
N ALA A 60 9.50 10.02 -15.62
CA ALA A 60 9.52 9.55 -14.24
C ALA A 60 10.71 8.60 -14.08
N VAL A 61 11.70 9.04 -13.30
CA VAL A 61 12.82 8.23 -12.84
C VAL A 61 12.30 6.82 -12.50
N PRO A 62 12.84 5.76 -13.12
CA PRO A 62 12.39 4.41 -12.83
C PRO A 62 12.50 4.17 -11.32
N PRO A 63 11.53 3.48 -10.69
CA PRO A 63 11.58 3.22 -9.26
C PRO A 63 12.90 2.53 -8.94
N ALA A 64 13.73 3.18 -8.13
CA ALA A 64 15.01 2.66 -7.70
C ALA A 64 14.82 1.78 -6.46
N PHE A 65 15.45 0.61 -6.46
CA PHE A 65 15.52 -0.22 -5.27
C PHE A 65 16.40 0.48 -4.21
N VAL A 66 15.87 0.61 -3.01
CA VAL A 66 16.61 1.12 -1.85
C VAL A 66 17.01 -0.07 -0.99
N ALA A 67 18.31 -0.26 -0.79
CA ALA A 67 18.81 -1.30 0.11
C ALA A 67 18.44 -0.92 1.56
N LEU A 68 17.73 -1.82 2.24
CA LEU A 68 17.49 -1.71 3.67
C LEU A 68 18.55 -2.50 4.42
N SER A 69 19.27 -1.83 5.32
CA SER A 69 20.12 -2.52 6.29
C SER A 69 19.22 -3.20 7.31
N MET A 70 18.98 -4.49 7.11
CA MET A 70 18.40 -5.32 8.16
C MET A 70 19.38 -5.34 9.33
N PRO A 71 18.94 -5.08 10.58
CA PRO A 71 19.79 -5.40 11.71
C PRO A 71 20.14 -6.87 11.57
N VAL A 72 21.43 -7.17 11.46
CA VAL A 72 21.92 -8.54 11.60
C VAL A 72 21.25 -9.04 12.88
N ALA A 73 20.37 -10.03 12.76
CA ALA A 73 19.79 -10.67 13.92
C ALA A 73 21.00 -11.09 14.75
N ALA A 74 21.26 -10.37 15.85
CA ALA A 74 22.32 -10.71 16.77
C ALA A 74 22.09 -12.19 17.03
N ARG A 75 23.07 -13.03 16.68
CA ARG A 75 22.97 -14.49 16.68
C ARG A 75 22.13 -14.88 17.89
N ALA A 76 20.89 -15.27 17.65
CA ALA A 76 19.91 -15.40 18.72
C ALA A 76 20.44 -16.49 19.64
N VAL A 77 21.06 -16.09 20.74
CA VAL A 77 21.35 -17.02 21.82
C VAL A 77 19.98 -17.52 22.23
N PRO A 78 19.73 -18.84 22.23
CA PRO A 78 18.43 -19.34 22.59
C PRO A 78 18.08 -18.81 23.98
N GLN A 79 16.92 -18.18 24.09
CA GLN A 79 16.43 -17.57 25.30
C GLN A 79 15.08 -18.18 25.65
N ILE A 80 14.89 -18.44 26.93
CA ILE A 80 13.62 -18.84 27.51
C ILE A 80 12.98 -17.57 28.05
N GLU A 81 11.79 -17.24 27.56
CA GLU A 81 10.96 -16.18 28.13
C GLU A 81 9.97 -16.78 29.12
N ILE A 82 9.98 -16.28 30.35
CA ILE A 82 9.09 -16.70 31.43
C ILE A 82 8.13 -15.55 31.73
N HIS A 83 6.84 -15.81 31.58
CA HIS A 83 5.79 -14.84 31.89
C HIS A 83 5.18 -15.09 33.27
N VAL A 84 5.19 -14.06 34.12
CA VAL A 84 4.54 -14.09 35.44
C VAL A 84 3.65 -12.85 35.58
N GLY A 85 2.38 -12.97 35.18
CA GLY A 85 1.45 -11.84 35.13
C GLY A 85 1.88 -10.82 34.08
N ALA A 86 2.19 -9.59 34.51
CA ALA A 86 2.67 -8.51 33.62
C ALA A 86 4.20 -8.47 33.46
N LEU A 87 4.93 -9.37 34.13
CA LEU A 87 6.38 -9.44 34.08
C LEU A 87 6.81 -10.48 33.05
N SER A 88 7.71 -10.07 32.15
CA SER A 88 8.46 -10.97 31.28
C SER A 88 9.91 -11.02 31.73
N VAL A 89 10.44 -12.24 31.88
CA VAL A 89 11.86 -12.47 32.20
C VAL A 89 12.46 -13.28 31.06
N CYS A 90 13.46 -12.73 30.39
CA CYS A 90 14.23 -13.44 29.37
C CYS A 90 15.54 -13.96 29.97
N VAL A 91 15.70 -15.27 30.01
CA VAL A 91 16.95 -15.93 30.43
C VAL A 91 17.56 -16.67 29.25
N ARG A 92 18.87 -16.87 29.25
CA ARG A 92 19.52 -17.76 28.26
C ARG A 92 19.09 -19.20 28.53
N GLU A 93 18.99 -20.01 27.47
CA GLU A 93 18.65 -21.44 27.58
C GLU A 93 19.73 -22.24 28.33
N ASP A 94 20.99 -21.80 28.27
CA ASP A 94 22.10 -22.40 29.00
C ASP A 94 22.24 -21.92 30.45
N LEU A 95 21.20 -21.26 31.00
CA LEU A 95 21.20 -20.85 32.39
C LEU A 95 21.06 -22.08 33.31
N GLU A 96 22.01 -22.22 34.24
CA GLU A 96 21.98 -23.26 35.26
C GLU A 96 20.70 -23.22 36.11
N VAL A 97 20.18 -24.40 36.43
CA VAL A 97 18.89 -24.58 37.12
C VAL A 97 18.90 -23.89 38.48
N GLU A 98 20.00 -23.94 39.21
CA GLU A 98 20.15 -23.29 40.51
C GLU A 98 20.09 -21.76 40.41
N HIS A 99 20.59 -21.18 39.32
CA HIS A 99 20.48 -19.75 39.09
C HIS A 99 19.06 -19.35 38.72
N LEU A 100 18.38 -20.15 37.88
CA LEU A 100 16.98 -19.93 37.56
C LEU A 100 16.09 -19.99 38.82
N ALA A 101 16.30 -20.99 39.69
CA ALA A 101 15.57 -21.13 40.95
C ALA A 101 15.74 -19.90 41.86
N ARG A 102 16.96 -19.37 41.98
CA ARG A 102 17.22 -18.14 42.77
C ARG A 102 16.48 -16.92 42.22
N ILE A 103 16.40 -16.77 40.90
CA ILE A 103 15.67 -15.65 40.26
C ILE A 103 14.18 -15.77 40.55
N VAL A 104 13.61 -16.98 40.40
CA VAL A 104 12.19 -17.23 40.68
C VAL A 104 11.87 -17.00 42.16
N ASP A 105 12.71 -17.49 43.08
CA ASP A 105 12.54 -17.26 44.52
C ASP A 105 12.62 -15.77 44.89
N ALA A 106 13.54 -15.02 44.28
CA ALA A 106 13.64 -13.58 44.49
C ALA A 106 12.37 -12.86 44.01
N LEU A 107 11.85 -13.22 42.84
CA LEU A 107 10.60 -12.65 42.31
C LEU A 107 9.39 -13.00 43.18
N ALA A 108 9.32 -14.21 43.72
CA ALA A 108 8.26 -14.63 44.63
C ALA A 108 8.27 -13.82 45.94
N ARG A 109 9.46 -13.55 46.50
CA ARG A 109 9.61 -12.75 47.73
C ARG A 109 9.16 -11.30 47.55
N VAL A 110 9.51 -10.68 46.43
CA VAL A 110 9.09 -9.29 46.13
C VAL A 110 7.58 -9.15 46.05
N ARG A 111 6.85 -10.21 45.66
CA ARG A 111 5.38 -10.22 45.58
C ARG A 111 4.68 -10.59 46.87
N ALA A 112 5.41 -11.11 47.86
CA ALA A 112 4.87 -11.48 49.17
C ALA A 112 4.93 -10.34 50.21
N CYS A 113 5.58 -9.22 49.86
CA CYS A 113 5.52 -7.95 50.58
C CYS A 113 4.43 -7.06 49.98
#